data_AF-A0A7Y9ST94-F1
#
_entry.id   AF-A0A7Y9ST94-F1
#
_cell.length_a   1.000
_cell.length_b   1.000
_cell.length_c   1.000
_cell.angle_alpha   90.00
_cell.angle_beta   90.00
_cell.angle_gamma   90.00
#
_symmetry.space_group_name_H-M   'P 1'
#
loop_
_entity.id
_entity.type
_entity.pdbx_description
1 polymer ?
#
loop_
_entity_poly.entity_id
_entity_poly.type
_entity_poly.pdbx_seq_one_letter_code
_entity_poly.pdbx_strand_id
1 'polypeptide(L)'
;MADLFHALDDETRRLILDELSRRDGQTLFEICSTLTMQHGVTLTRQAVSQHLAVLESAGLISTERQGRSKFHFFHPEPIARIAERWPTTRSTP
;
A
#
# COMPACT_ATOMS: atom_id res chain seq x y z
N MET A 1 8.05 13.69 -5.01
CA MET A 1 8.84 12.80 -4.13
C MET A 1 8.03 12.71 -2.84
N ALA A 2 7.07 11.79 -2.77
CA ALA A 2 6.26 11.66 -1.57
C ALA A 2 7.14 11.05 -0.47
N ASP A 3 7.12 11.66 0.70
CA ASP A 3 7.78 11.12 1.88
C ASP A 3 7.10 9.80 2.28
N LEU A 4 7.87 8.81 2.69
CA LEU A 4 7.39 7.50 3.12
C LEU A 4 6.43 7.65 4.31
N PHE A 5 6.75 8.52 5.27
CA PHE A 5 5.84 8.79 6.39
C PHE A 5 4.52 9.41 5.92
N HIS A 6 4.59 10.36 4.99
CA HIS A 6 3.38 10.92 4.39
C HIS A 6 2.56 9.84 3.68
N ALA A 7 3.19 8.94 2.91
CA ALA A 7 2.49 7.84 2.27
C ALA A 7 1.84 6.87 3.26
N LEU A 8 2.39 6.71 4.47
CA LEU A 8 1.83 5.85 5.50
C LEU A 8 0.81 6.53 6.42
N ASP A 9 0.69 7.86 6.42
CA ASP A 9 -0.15 8.62 7.37
C ASP A 9 -1.68 8.43 7.17
N ASP A 10 -2.10 7.94 6.00
CA ASP A 10 -3.51 7.71 5.67
C ASP A 10 -3.93 6.25 5.86
N GLU A 11 -5.08 6.06 6.51
CA GLU A 11 -5.61 4.74 6.82
C GLU A 11 -5.94 3.91 5.57
N THR A 12 -6.51 4.51 4.53
CA THR A 12 -6.82 3.80 3.28
C THR A 12 -5.53 3.31 2.62
N ARG A 13 -4.47 4.12 2.62
CA ARG A 13 -3.17 3.69 2.09
C ARG A 13 -2.60 2.51 2.86
N ARG A 14 -2.69 2.50 4.20
CA ARG A 14 -2.27 1.35 5.02
C ARG A 14 -3.10 0.09 4.71
N LEU A 15 -4.42 0.22 4.58
CA LEU A 15 -5.30 -0.89 4.21
C LEU A 15 -4.98 -1.46 2.82
N ILE A 16 -4.66 -0.61 1.84
CA ILE A 16 -4.23 -1.07 0.51
C ILE A 16 -2.96 -1.91 0.62
N LEU A 17 -1.97 -1.47 1.42
CA LEU A 17 -0.74 -2.21 1.62
C LEU A 17 -1.00 -3.54 2.36
N ASP A 18 -1.87 -3.54 3.36
CA ASP A 18 -2.29 -4.76 4.06
C ASP A 18 -2.88 -5.77 3.08
N GLU A 19 -3.77 -5.32 2.17
CA GLU A 19 -4.37 -6.21 1.17
C GLU A 19 -3.37 -6.72 0.14
N LEU A 20 -2.46 -5.87 -0.34
CA LEU A 20 -1.39 -6.31 -1.25
C LEU A 20 -0.40 -7.24 -0.55
N SER A 21 -0.15 -7.07 0.75
CA SER A 21 0.70 -7.97 1.54
C SER A 21 0.07 -9.36 1.72
N ARG A 22 -1.27 -9.43 1.81
CA ARG A 22 -2.02 -10.70 1.90
C ARG A 22 -2.08 -11.42 0.56
N ARG A 23 -2.29 -10.67 -0.52
CA ARG A 23 -2.30 -11.18 -1.88
C ARG A 23 -1.74 -10.13 -2.81
N ASP A 24 -0.56 -10.41 -3.35
CA ASP A 24 0.08 -9.48 -4.24
C ASP A 24 -0.50 -9.53 -5.66
N GLY A 25 -0.10 -8.58 -6.51
CA GLY A 25 -0.50 -8.57 -7.92
C GLY A 25 -2.01 -8.40 -8.11
N GLN A 26 -2.57 -7.34 -7.50
CA GLN A 26 -4.00 -7.02 -7.63
C GLN A 26 -4.23 -5.89 -8.63
N THR A 27 -5.32 -5.99 -9.38
CA THR A 27 -5.82 -4.89 -10.21
C THR A 27 -6.51 -3.82 -9.38
N LEU A 28 -6.65 -2.62 -9.93
CA LEU A 28 -7.42 -1.53 -9.29
C LEU A 28 -8.84 -1.97 -8.93
N PHE A 29 -9.47 -2.79 -9.78
CA PHE A 29 -10.82 -3.29 -9.54
C PHE A 29 -10.88 -4.21 -8.32
N GLU A 30 -9.95 -5.15 -8.21
CA GLU A 30 -9.86 -6.06 -7.07
C GLU A 30 -9.60 -5.28 -5.77
N ILE A 31 -8.66 -4.33 -5.78
CA ILE A 31 -8.37 -3.48 -4.61
C ILE A 31 -9.63 -2.73 -4.16
N CYS A 32 -10.35 -2.08 -5.09
CA CYS A 32 -11.60 -1.39 -4.74
C CYS A 32 -12.66 -2.35 -4.15
N SER A 33 -12.78 -3.54 -4.74
CA SER A 33 -13.72 -4.56 -4.27
C SER A 33 -13.38 -5.02 -2.86
N THR A 34 -12.11 -5.31 -2.59
CA THR A 34 -11.62 -5.75 -1.28
C THR A 34 -11.79 -4.67 -0.22
N LEU A 35 -11.43 -3.41 -0.52
CA LEU A 35 -11.66 -2.28 0.38
C LEU A 35 -13.13 -2.12 0.78
N THR A 36 -14.04 -2.31 -0.17
CA THR A 36 -15.48 -2.22 0.10
C THR A 36 -15.96 -3.42 0.93
N MET A 37 -15.60 -4.64 0.53
CA MET A 37 -16.16 -5.87 1.10
C MET A 37 -15.55 -6.23 2.46
N GLN A 38 -14.26 -5.95 2.68
CA GLN A 38 -13.56 -6.34 3.90
C GLN A 38 -13.43 -5.20 4.91
N HIS A 39 -13.33 -3.96 4.42
CA HIS A 39 -13.05 -2.79 5.27
C HIS A 39 -14.20 -1.77 5.30
N GLY A 40 -15.26 -1.97 4.53
CA GLY A 40 -16.39 -1.02 4.44
C GLY A 40 -16.02 0.33 3.79
N VAL A 41 -14.82 0.43 3.22
CA VAL A 41 -14.29 1.66 2.63
C VAL A 41 -14.81 1.80 1.20
N THR A 42 -15.78 2.69 1.01
CA THR A 42 -16.39 2.96 -0.30
C THR A 42 -15.79 4.22 -0.91
N LEU A 43 -14.77 4.04 -1.73
CA LEU A 43 -14.10 5.12 -2.47
C LEU A 43 -14.33 5.00 -3.97
N THR A 44 -14.27 6.13 -4.67
CA THR A 44 -14.28 6.12 -6.13
C THR A 44 -12.98 5.49 -6.66
N ARG A 45 -13.03 4.88 -7.85
CA ARG A 45 -11.82 4.35 -8.52
C ARG A 45 -10.74 5.42 -8.68
N GLN A 46 -11.14 6.68 -8.89
CA GLN A 46 -10.22 7.81 -9.01
C GLN A 46 -9.53 8.11 -7.68
N ALA A 47 -10.25 8.09 -6.56
CA ALA A 47 -9.68 8.28 -5.23
C ALA A 47 -8.69 7.15 -4.89
N VAL A 48 -9.05 5.88 -5.15
CA VAL A 48 -8.13 4.75 -4.98
C VAL A 48 -6.90 4.86 -5.88
N SER A 49 -7.07 5.29 -7.13
CA SER A 49 -5.94 5.55 -8.03
C SER A 49 -4.99 6.63 -7.52
N GLN A 50 -5.51 7.68 -6.86
CA GLN A 50 -4.66 8.71 -6.24
C GLN A 50 -3.87 8.15 -5.07
N HIS A 51 -4.48 7.33 -4.21
CA HIS A 51 -3.78 6.63 -3.14
C HIS A 51 -2.66 5.73 -3.67
N LEU A 52 -2.93 4.95 -4.72
CA LEU A 52 -1.93 4.10 -5.37
C LEU A 52 -0.78 4.93 -5.97
N ALA A 53 -1.07 6.08 -6.58
CA ALA A 53 -0.02 6.96 -7.10
C ALA A 53 0.90 7.51 -5.99
N VAL A 54 0.33 7.85 -4.83
CA VAL A 54 1.12 8.27 -3.66
C VAL A 54 2.01 7.13 -3.18
N LEU A 55 1.46 5.91 -3.03
CA LEU A 55 2.21 4.72 -2.63
C LEU A 55 3.33 4.37 -3.62
N GLU A 56 3.05 4.44 -4.92
CA GLU A 56 4.03 4.19 -6.00
C GLU A 56 5.16 5.23 -5.94
N SER A 57 4.81 6.50 -5.73
CA SER A 57 5.80 7.58 -5.62
C SER A 57 6.69 7.50 -4.36
N ALA A 58 6.23 6.79 -3.33
CA ALA A 58 7.00 6.49 -2.12
C ALA A 58 7.79 5.17 -2.22
N GLY A 59 7.68 4.45 -3.34
CA GLY A 59 8.34 3.17 -3.56
C GLY A 59 7.74 2.00 -2.76
N LEU A 60 6.54 2.18 -2.21
CA LEU A 60 5.84 1.13 -1.45
C LEU A 60 5.10 0.15 -2.34
N ILE A 61 4.81 0.54 -3.57
CA ILE A 61 4.28 -0.37 -4.58
C ILE A 61 4.99 -0.17 -5.92
N SER A 62 4.99 -1.20 -6.75
CA SER A 62 5.27 -1.09 -8.18
C SER A 62 4.05 -1.50 -8.98
N THR A 63 4.07 -1.20 -10.27
CA THR A 63 2.98 -1.57 -11.16
C THR A 63 3.48 -2.23 -12.43
N GLU A 64 2.74 -3.25 -12.87
CA GLU A 64 3.03 -3.99 -14.10
C GLU A 64 1.78 -4.03 -14.98
N ARG A 65 1.97 -3.89 -16.29
CA ARG A 65 0.86 -3.99 -17.24
C ARG A 65 0.89 -5.35 -17.93
N GLN A 66 -0.15 -6.14 -17.73
CA GLN A 66 -0.35 -7.41 -18.44
C GLN A 66 -1.62 -7.33 -19.28
N GLY A 67 -1.44 -7.23 -20.60
CA GLY A 67 -2.51 -6.99 -21.55
C GLY A 67 -3.25 -5.66 -21.30
N ARG A 68 -4.54 -5.75 -20.94
CA ARG A 68 -5.40 -4.58 -20.69
C ARG A 68 -5.42 -4.16 -19.21
N SER A 69 -4.82 -4.96 -18.33
CA SER A 69 -4.90 -4.77 -16.87
C SER A 69 -3.59 -4.21 -16.32
N LYS A 70 -3.71 -3.35 -15.30
CA LYS A 70 -2.60 -2.84 -14.50
C LYS A 70 -2.65 -3.52 -13.14
N PHE A 71 -1.58 -4.23 -12.80
CA PHE A 71 -1.39 -4.95 -11.55
C PHE A 71 -0.49 -4.13 -10.62
N HIS A 72 -0.73 -4.23 -9.31
CA HIS A 72 -0.01 -3.49 -8.27
C HIS A 72 0.65 -4.50 -7.34
N PHE A 73 1.92 -4.26 -7.02
CA PHE A 73 2.76 -5.14 -6.23
C PHE A 73 3.34 -4.41 -5.02
N PHE A 74 3.30 -5.03 -3.84
CA PHE A 74 3.80 -4.43 -2.60
C PHE A 74 5.32 -4.60 -2.42
N HIS A 75 5.99 -3.54 -1.99
CA HIS A 75 7.42 -3.51 -1.62
C HIS A 75 7.57 -3.16 -0.14
N PRO A 76 7.80 -4.13 0.76
CA PRO A 76 7.99 -3.87 2.19
C PRO A 76 9.37 -3.30 2.53
N GLU A 77 10.35 -3.36 1.63
CA GLU A 77 11.75 -3.01 1.88
C GLU A 77 11.93 -1.57 2.41
N PRO A 78 11.24 -0.54 1.89
CA PRO A 78 11.35 0.82 2.43
C PRO A 78 10.93 0.92 3.90
N ILE A 79 9.90 0.16 4.29
CA ILE A 79 9.40 0.12 5.67
C ILE A 79 10.39 -0.64 6.56
N ALA A 80 10.87 -1.80 6.10
CA ALA A 80 11.81 -2.63 6.84
C ALA A 80 13.09 -1.86 7.20
N ARG A 81 13.64 -1.10 6.24
CA ARG A 81 14.82 -0.25 6.47
C ARG A 81 14.60 0.83 7.54
N ILE A 82 13.39 1.37 7.67
CA ILE A 82 13.06 2.31 8.74
C ILE A 82 12.98 1.57 10.07
N ALA A 83 12.35 0.41 10.11
CA ALA A 83 12.21 -0.38 11.34
C ALA A 83 13.57 -0.81 11.93
N GLU A 84 14.54 -1.17 11.08
CA GLU A 84 15.91 -1.53 11.48
C GLU A 84 16.67 -0.42 12.21
N ARG A 85 16.25 0.85 12.05
CA ARG A 85 16.93 1.99 12.67
C ARG A 85 16.71 2.11 14.17
N TRP A 86 15.64 1.50 14.70
CA TRP A 86 15.30 1.59 16.12
C TRP A 86 15.25 0.22 16.79
N PRO A 87 15.65 0.12 18.08
CA PRO A 87 15.53 -1.11 18.83
C PRO A 87 14.06 -1.48 18.99
N THR A 88 13.69 -2.67 18.51
CA THR A 88 12.33 -3.22 18.62
C THR A 88 12.10 -3.93 19.95
N THR A 89 13.17 -4.36 20.63
CA THR A 89 13.10 -4.86 22.00
C THR A 89 13.30 -3.71 22.98
N ARG A 90 12.31 -3.51 23.86
CA ARG A 90 12.49 -2.69 25.06
C ARG A 90 13.11 -3.62 26.09
N SER A 91 14.42 -3.51 26.33
CA SER A 91 15.03 -4.16 27.48
C SER A 91 14.40 -3.56 28.74
N THR A 92 13.50 -4.31 29.37
CA THR A 92 12.97 -4.01 30.69
C THR A 92 14.15 -4.02 31.69
N PRO A 93 14.29 -3.01 32.56
CA PRO A 93 15.28 -3.06 33.64
C PRO A 93 14.99 -4.18 34.64
#